data_AF-A0A3S4M780-F1
#
_entry.id   AF-A0A3S4M780-F1
#
_cell.length_a   1.000
_cell.length_b   1.000
_cell.length_c   1.000
_cell.angle_alpha   90.00
_cell.angle_beta   90.00
_cell.angle_gamma   90.00
#
_symmetry.space_group_name_H-M   'P 1'
#
loop_
_entity.id
_entity.type
_entity.pdbx_description
1 polymer ?
#
loop_
_entity_poly.entity_id
_entity_poly.type
_entity_poly.pdbx_seq_one_letter_code
_entity_poly.pdbx_strand_id
1 'polypeptide(L)'
;MPAEPLVFQSGTKSAGLELVDIYLWTFKRFMEDKALTKPLSRLVYTNLKTARTNSVSIQSVASRFMELLGKLPVPSAEIMRQAQELRDFDEADACHMWCRDHPTDAG
;
A
#
# COMPACT_ATOMS: atom_id res chain seq x y z
N MET A 1 -2.94 3.22 -18.98
CA MET A 1 -2.28 1.90 -19.08
C MET A 1 -0.89 2.10 -19.67
N PRO A 2 0.14 1.35 -19.25
CA PRO A 2 1.44 1.39 -19.92
C PRO A 2 1.28 1.02 -21.39
N ALA A 3 2.09 1.64 -22.25
CA ALA A 3 2.04 1.44 -23.70
C ALA A 3 2.52 0.05 -24.13
N GLU A 4 3.33 -0.62 -23.30
CA GLU A 4 3.80 -1.98 -23.52
C GLU A 4 3.00 -3.00 -22.72
N PRO A 5 2.75 -4.21 -23.27
CA PRO A 5 2.06 -5.28 -22.56
C PRO A 5 2.82 -5.71 -21.30
N LEU A 6 2.09 -5.86 -20.19
CA LEU A 6 2.66 -6.44 -18.98
C LEU A 6 2.95 -7.93 -19.21
N VAL A 7 4.23 -8.30 -19.21
CA VAL A 7 4.68 -9.68 -19.31
C VAL A 7 4.94 -10.23 -17.92
N PHE A 8 4.08 -11.14 -17.46
CA PHE A 8 4.26 -11.83 -16.19
C PHE A 8 5.27 -12.96 -16.34
N GLN A 9 6.35 -12.92 -15.56
CA GLN A 9 7.38 -13.97 -15.55
C GLN A 9 7.36 -14.71 -14.21
N SER A 10 7.70 -15.99 -14.22
CA SER A 10 7.88 -16.76 -12.98
C SER A 10 9.09 -16.24 -12.21
N GLY A 11 9.03 -16.30 -10.88
CA GLY A 11 10.12 -15.87 -10.00
C GLY A 11 11.48 -16.43 -10.43
N THR A 12 11.54 -17.73 -10.69
CA THR A 12 12.74 -18.48 -11.11
C THR A 12 13.33 -18.12 -12.48
N LYS A 13 12.67 -17.25 -13.26
CA LYS A 13 13.14 -16.79 -14.57
C LYS A 13 13.48 -15.31 -14.57
N SER A 14 13.31 -14.63 -13.43
CA SER A 14 13.57 -13.21 -13.27
C SER A 14 14.44 -13.02 -12.04
N ALA A 15 15.71 -12.67 -12.26
CA ALA A 15 16.64 -12.36 -11.17
C ALA A 15 16.09 -11.27 -10.23
N GLY A 16 15.27 -10.36 -10.74
CA GLY A 16 14.59 -9.35 -9.92
C GLY A 16 13.54 -9.95 -8.99
N LEU A 17 12.73 -10.91 -9.47
CA LEU A 17 11.72 -11.57 -8.64
C LEU A 17 12.36 -12.55 -7.64
N GLU A 18 13.42 -13.26 -8.01
CA GLU A 18 14.19 -14.07 -7.06
C GLU A 18 14.79 -13.22 -5.94
N LEU A 19 15.27 -12.02 -6.28
CA LEU A 19 15.77 -11.08 -5.29
C LEU A 19 14.65 -10.63 -4.33
N VAL A 20 13.46 -10.33 -4.86
CA VAL A 20 12.28 -9.99 -4.02
C VAL A 20 11.96 -11.12 -3.06
N ASP A 21 11.97 -12.38 -3.50
CA ASP A 21 11.69 -13.54 -2.66
C ASP A 21 12.70 -13.68 -1.51
N ILE A 22 14.00 -13.47 -1.78
CA ILE A 22 15.06 -13.46 -0.75
C ILE A 22 14.80 -12.36 0.28
N TYR A 23 14.39 -11.17 -0.17
CA TYR A 23 14.06 -10.06 0.71
C TYR A 23 12.87 -10.42 1.61
N LEU A 24 11.75 -10.83 1.02
CA LEU A 24 10.53 -11.16 1.76
C LEU A 24 10.79 -12.26 2.81
N TRP A 25 11.49 -13.32 2.41
CA TRP A 25 11.84 -14.41 3.31
C TRP A 25 12.75 -13.95 4.46
N THR A 26 13.77 -13.14 4.17
CA THR A 26 14.72 -12.63 5.17
C THR A 26 14.03 -11.72 6.18
N PHE A 27 13.18 -10.80 5.72
CA PHE A 27 12.43 -9.91 6.60
C PHE A 27 11.39 -10.67 7.42
N LYS A 28 10.71 -11.67 6.85
CA LYS A 28 9.81 -12.54 7.61
C LYS A 28 10.53 -13.23 8.76
N ARG A 29 11.68 -13.85 8.49
CA ARG A 29 12.53 -14.49 9.52
C ARG A 29 12.94 -13.50 10.61
N PHE A 30 13.34 -12.30 10.23
CA PHE A 30 13.71 -11.24 11.18
C PHE A 30 12.53 -10.83 12.07
N MET A 31 11.33 -10.64 11.51
CA MET A 31 10.12 -10.29 12.26
C MET A 31 9.67 -11.41 13.20
N GLU A 32 9.93 -12.67 12.84
CA GLU A 32 9.67 -13.85 13.67
C GLU A 32 10.77 -14.12 14.72
N ASP A 33 11.73 -13.20 14.90
CA ASP A 33 12.89 -13.31 15.78
C ASP A 33 13.73 -14.59 15.56
N LYS A 34 13.78 -15.07 14.31
CA LYS A 34 14.56 -16.25 13.93
C LYS A 34 16.00 -15.86 13.64
N ALA A 35 16.93 -16.76 13.99
CA ALA A 35 18.34 -16.58 13.72
C ALA A 35 18.61 -16.34 12.22
N LEU A 36 19.37 -15.28 11.94
CA LEU A 36 19.85 -14.92 10.61
C LEU A 36 21.38 -14.98 10.59
N THR A 37 21.92 -15.38 9.43
CA THR A 37 23.36 -15.31 9.21
C THR A 37 23.81 -13.86 9.15
N LYS A 38 25.09 -13.59 9.49
CA LYS A 38 25.65 -12.24 9.50
C LYS A 38 25.40 -11.45 8.19
N PRO A 39 25.53 -12.03 6.98
CA PRO A 39 25.19 -11.33 5.74
C PRO A 39 23.72 -10.94 5.62
N LEU A 40 22.80 -11.82 6.01
CA LEU A 40 21.35 -11.54 5.96
C LEU A 40 20.93 -10.51 7.01
N SER A 41 21.49 -10.57 8.22
CA SER A 41 21.28 -9.54 9.22
C SER A 41 21.77 -8.17 8.73
N ARG A 42 22.93 -8.13 8.07
CA ARG A 42 23.44 -6.88 7.46
C ARG A 42 22.50 -6.32 6.40
N LEU A 43 21.88 -7.18 5.59
CA LEU A 43 20.89 -6.78 4.58
C LEU A 43 19.67 -6.11 5.22
N VAL A 44 19.15 -6.65 6.32
CA VAL A 44 18.04 -6.03 7.07
C VAL A 44 18.44 -4.66 7.62
N TYR A 45 19.55 -4.55 8.35
CA TYR A 45 19.94 -3.28 8.99
C TYR A 45 20.33 -2.17 8.02
N THR A 46 20.92 -2.54 6.88
CA THR A 46 21.25 -1.56 5.83
C THR A 46 19.96 -1.01 5.21
N ASN A 47 19.00 -1.89 4.90
CA ASN A 47 17.72 -1.48 4.35
C ASN A 47 16.83 -0.75 5.36
N LEU A 48 16.87 -1.09 6.65
CA LEU A 48 16.11 -0.38 7.68
C LEU A 48 16.52 1.11 7.78
N LYS A 49 17.83 1.38 7.66
CA LYS A 49 18.36 2.76 7.65
C LYS A 49 18.00 3.50 6.37
N THR A 50 17.94 2.81 5.23
CA THR A 50 17.57 3.41 3.93
C THR A 50 16.05 3.53 3.73
N ALA A 51 15.23 2.64 4.28
CA ALA A 51 13.76 2.75 4.24
C ALA A 51 13.24 3.88 5.13
N ARG A 52 14.02 4.27 6.15
CA ARG A 52 13.81 5.48 6.95
C ARG A 52 14.12 6.77 6.19
N THR A 53 14.70 6.71 5.00
CA THR A 53 14.75 7.89 4.13
C THR A 53 13.31 8.24 3.76
N ASN A 54 12.88 9.43 4.17
CA ASN A 54 11.53 10.02 4.20
C ASN A 54 10.59 9.85 2.98
N SER A 55 10.85 9.02 1.98
CA SER A 55 10.01 8.91 0.79
C SER A 55 8.74 8.05 0.98
N VAL A 56 8.68 7.20 2.01
CA VAL A 56 7.57 6.21 2.15
C VAL A 56 6.97 6.10 3.55
N SER A 57 7.39 6.92 4.52
CA SER A 57 6.72 6.91 5.83
C SER A 57 5.33 7.54 5.70
N ILE A 58 4.32 6.94 6.35
CA ILE A 58 2.95 7.50 6.40
C ILE A 58 2.98 8.97 6.85
N GLN A 59 3.86 9.29 7.80
CA GLN A 59 4.03 10.66 8.29
C GLN A 59 4.56 11.63 7.21
N SER A 60 5.51 11.19 6.37
CA SER A 60 6.00 12.01 5.26
C SER A 60 4.96 12.17 4.16
N VAL A 61 4.21 11.10 3.85
CA VAL A 61 3.06 11.17 2.93
C VAL A 61 2.02 12.16 3.46
N ALA A 62 1.63 12.05 4.72
CA ALA A 62 0.68 12.95 5.37
C ALA A 62 1.16 14.41 5.34
N SER A 63 2.44 14.68 5.65
CA SER A 63 3.00 16.03 5.61
C SER A 63 2.89 16.68 4.22
N ARG A 64 3.18 15.92 3.16
CA ARG A 64 3.09 16.42 1.77
C ARG A 64 1.65 16.65 1.34
N PHE A 65 0.74 15.77 1.73
CA PHE A 65 -0.68 15.93 1.49
C PHE A 65 -1.26 17.13 2.23
N MET A 66 -0.88 17.34 3.50
CA MET A 66 -1.31 18.52 4.26
C MET A 66 -0.84 19.82 3.61
N GLU A 67 0.42 19.87 3.13
CA GLU A 67 0.92 21.05 2.41
C GLU A 67 0.16 21.31 1.11
N LEU A 68 -0.18 20.26 0.36
CA LEU A 68 -0.96 20.36 -0.87
C LEU A 68 -2.39 20.81 -0.58
N LEU A 69 -3.07 20.14 0.34
CA LEU A 69 -4.47 20.39 0.69
C LEU A 69 -4.65 21.76 1.35
N GLY A 70 -3.68 22.22 2.13
CA GLY A 70 -3.69 23.56 2.73
C GLY A 70 -3.63 24.71 1.71
N LYS A 71 -3.23 24.44 0.46
CA LYS A 71 -3.22 25.43 -0.63
C LYS A 71 -4.52 25.46 -1.43
N LEU A 72 -5.39 24.48 -1.25
CA LEU A 72 -6.66 24.42 -1.96
C LEU A 72 -7.70 25.34 -1.31
N PRO A 73 -8.62 25.92 -2.09
CA PRO A 73 -9.73 26.68 -1.54
C PRO A 73 -10.64 25.78 -0.70
N VAL A 74 -11.25 26.35 0.33
CA VAL A 74 -12.30 25.67 1.09
C VAL A 74 -13.44 25.32 0.12
N PRO A 75 -13.88 24.05 0.04
CA PRO A 75 -14.95 23.66 -0.86
C PRO A 75 -16.24 24.43 -0.56
N SER A 76 -16.98 24.81 -1.60
CA SER A 76 -18.28 25.43 -1.43
C SER A 76 -19.30 24.42 -0.91
N ALA A 77 -20.41 24.92 -0.35
CA ALA A 77 -21.49 24.06 0.15
C ALA A 77 -22.03 23.11 -0.94
N GLU A 78 -22.07 23.54 -2.20
CA GLU A 78 -22.50 22.69 -3.31
C GLU A 78 -21.50 21.58 -3.62
N ILE A 79 -20.18 21.87 -3.61
CA ILE A 79 -19.16 20.84 -3.78
C ILE A 79 -19.20 19.84 -2.62
N MET A 80 -19.44 20.32 -1.40
CA MET A 80 -19.61 19.46 -0.22
C MET A 80 -20.83 18.55 -0.35
N ARG A 81 -21.95 19.08 -0.88
CA ARG A 81 -23.17 18.31 -1.15
C ARG A 81 -22.93 17.21 -2.19
N GLN A 82 -22.28 17.55 -3.30
CA GLN A 82 -21.93 16.58 -4.35
C GLN A 82 -20.96 15.50 -3.84
N ALA A 83 -19.98 15.88 -3.03
CA ALA A 83 -19.05 14.93 -2.40
C ALA A 83 -19.77 13.98 -1.43
N GLN A 84 -20.77 14.50 -0.69
CA GLN A 84 -21.60 13.71 0.20
C GLN A 84 -22.44 12.68 -0.57
N GLU A 85 -23.11 13.11 -1.66
CA GLU A 85 -23.89 12.22 -2.52
C GLU A 85 -23.04 11.11 -3.15
N LEU A 86 -21.83 11.45 -3.61
CA LEU A 86 -20.90 10.48 -4.17
C LEU A 86 -20.44 9.46 -3.11
N ARG A 87 -20.13 9.91 -1.90
CA ARG A 87 -19.74 9.01 -0.81
C ARG A 87 -20.87 8.05 -0.44
N ASP A 88 -22.09 8.57 -0.33
CA ASP A 88 -23.25 7.76 0.05
C ASP A 88 -23.57 6.70 -1.02
N PHE A 89 -23.35 7.03 -2.30
CA PHE A 89 -23.43 6.08 -3.40
C PHE A 89 -22.37 4.98 -3.28
N ASP A 90 -21.09 5.34 -3.10
CA ASP A 90 -19.99 4.38 -2.96
C ASP A 90 -20.16 3.47 -1.73
N GLU A 91 -20.63 4.01 -0.60
CA GLU A 91 -20.92 3.24 0.62
C GLU A 91 -22.08 2.25 0.40
N ALA A 92 -23.14 2.66 -0.31
CA ALA A 92 -24.24 1.76 -0.67
C ALA A 92 -23.77 0.63 -1.58
N ASP A 93 -22.95 0.93 -2.60
CA ASP A 93 -22.36 -0.07 -3.49
C ASP A 93 -21.45 -1.04 -2.74
N ALA A 94 -20.61 -0.53 -1.83
CA ALA A 94 -19.75 -1.37 -0.99
C ALA A 94 -20.58 -2.28 -0.06
N CYS A 95 -21.65 -1.77 0.53
CA CYS A 95 -22.58 -2.55 1.35
C CYS A 95 -23.26 -3.66 0.52
N HIS A 96 -23.75 -3.33 -0.68
CA HIS A 96 -24.34 -4.30 -1.59
C HIS A 96 -23.34 -5.38 -2.04
N MET A 97 -22.09 -5.01 -2.31
CA MET A 97 -21.02 -5.94 -2.64
C MET A 97 -20.71 -6.86 -1.46
N TRP A 98 -20.58 -6.29 -0.26
CA TRP A 98 -20.30 -7.05 0.96
C TRP A 98 -21.41 -8.07 1.27
N CYS A 99 -22.68 -7.67 1.17
CA CYS A 99 -23.83 -8.55 1.34
C CYS A 99 -23.91 -9.66 0.27
N ARG A 100 -23.50 -9.38 -0.98
CA ARG A 100 -23.38 -10.44 -2.02
C ARG A 100 -22.34 -11.48 -1.65
N ASP A 101 -21.20 -11.04 -1.11
CA ASP A 101 -20.07 -11.90 -0.80
C ASP A 101 -20.26 -12.66 0.54
N HIS A 102 -21.13 -12.18 1.42
CA HIS A 102 -21.39 -12.74 2.76
C HIS A 102 -22.90 -12.91 3.06
N PRO A 103 -23.59 -13.82 2.35
CA PRO A 103 -25.05 -13.93 2.41
C PRO A 103 -25.60 -14.45 3.77
N THR A 104 -24.76 -15.02 4.63
CA THR A 104 -25.16 -15.52 5.96
C THR A 104 -25.21 -14.45 7.05
N ASP A 105 -24.64 -13.27 6.79
CA ASP A 105 -24.55 -12.16 7.76
C ASP A 105 -25.69 -11.13 7.58
N ALA A 106 -26.59 -11.38 6.62
CA ALA A 106 -27.75 -10.54 6.31
C ALA A 106 -29.00 -10.93 7.12
N GLY A 107 -28.83 -11.23 8.40
CA GLY A 107 -29.88 -11.62 9.36
C GLY A 107 -30.40 -10.45 10.18
#